data_AF-A0A7X7T4J4-F1
#
_entry.id   AF-A0A7X7T4J4-F1
#
_cell.length_a   1.000
_cell.length_b   1.000
_cell.length_c   1.000
_cell.angle_alpha   90.00
_cell.angle_beta   90.00
_cell.angle_gamma   90.00
#
_symmetry.space_group_name_H-M   'P 1'
#
loop_
_entity.id
_entity.type
_entity.pdbx_description
1 polymer ?
#
loop_
_entity_poly.entity_id
_entity_poly.type
_entity_poly.pdbx_seq_one_letter_code
_entity_poly.pdbx_strand_id
1 'polypeptide(L)'
;VPIALCDVVSQLEKLAAAYPGKLNWRVSIVDLLRLLNLDPSLAARKELARELGCPEELIGGDYSRMNIWLHKTVLARIAANGGNIPRELLD
;
A
#
# COMPACT_ATOMS: atom_id res chain seq x y z
N VAL A 1 6.56 -21.20 -1.84
CA VAL A 1 5.32 -21.42 -1.07
C VAL A 1 4.55 -20.12 -1.07
N PRO A 2 3.29 -20.06 -1.51
CA PRO A 2 2.49 -18.85 -1.31
C PRO A 2 2.39 -18.63 0.19
N ILE A 3 2.93 -17.51 0.65
CA ILE A 3 2.87 -17.11 2.05
C ILE A 3 1.41 -16.77 2.36
N ALA A 4 0.92 -17.22 3.51
CA ALA A 4 -0.44 -16.92 3.91
C ALA A 4 -0.59 -15.41 4.13
N LEU A 5 -1.75 -14.85 3.82
CA LEU A 5 -2.06 -13.44 4.09
C LEU A 5 -1.71 -13.02 5.54
N CYS A 6 -1.78 -13.98 6.47
CA CYS A 6 -1.42 -13.85 7.88
C CYS A 6 0.03 -13.41 8.11
N ASP A 7 0.98 -13.89 7.32
CA ASP A 7 2.41 -13.53 7.47
C ASP A 7 2.69 -12.12 6.95
N VAL A 8 1.98 -11.68 5.90
CA VAL A 8 2.07 -10.30 5.37
C VAL A 8 1.59 -9.31 6.42
N VAL A 9 0.44 -9.59 7.02
CA VAL A 9 -0.09 -8.79 8.12
C VAL A 9 0.92 -8.77 9.26
N SER A 10 1.48 -9.91 9.65
CA SER A 10 2.46 -9.98 10.74
C SER A 10 3.73 -9.16 10.48
N GLN A 11 4.19 -9.06 9.23
CA GLN A 11 5.32 -8.19 8.86
C GLN A 11 4.96 -6.70 8.94
N LEU A 12 3.80 -6.31 8.42
CA LEU A 12 3.30 -4.94 8.51
C LEU A 12 3.04 -4.52 9.96
N GLU A 13 2.54 -5.41 10.81
CA GLU A 13 2.40 -5.17 12.25
C GLU A 13 3.76 -4.90 12.91
N LYS A 14 4.81 -5.66 12.56
CA LYS A 14 6.17 -5.45 13.10
C LYS A 14 6.73 -4.09 12.69
N LEU A 15 6.58 -3.72 11.42
CA LEU A 15 6.97 -2.40 10.94
C LEU A 15 6.19 -1.31 11.67
N ALA A 16 4.89 -1.52 11.91
CA ALA A 16 4.04 -0.51 12.53
C ALA A 16 4.37 -0.34 14.02
N ALA A 17 4.73 -1.43 14.70
CA ALA A 17 5.23 -1.40 16.07
C ALA A 17 6.60 -0.72 16.20
N ALA A 18 7.44 -0.80 15.16
CA ALA A 18 8.73 -0.12 15.09
C ALA A 18 8.61 1.35 14.65
N TYR A 19 7.47 1.76 14.09
CA TYR A 19 7.28 3.12 13.61
C TYR A 19 7.08 4.08 14.79
N PRO A 20 7.81 5.21 14.86
CA PRO A 20 7.80 6.11 16.01
C PRO A 20 6.50 6.93 16.17
N GLY A 21 5.50 6.71 15.31
CA GLY A 21 4.25 7.46 15.27
C GLY A 21 3.01 6.57 15.16
N LYS A 22 1.84 7.16 15.39
CA LYS A 22 0.56 6.46 15.21
C LYS A 22 0.16 6.49 13.74
N LEU A 23 0.03 5.32 13.15
CA LEU A 23 -0.38 5.11 11.76
C LEU A 23 -1.62 4.22 11.72
N ASN A 24 -2.56 4.49 10.82
CA ASN A 24 -3.70 3.60 10.57
C ASN A 24 -3.58 2.90 9.21
N TRP A 25 -2.46 2.22 8.99
CA TRP A 25 -2.11 1.57 7.72
C TRP A 25 -3.12 0.51 7.26
N ARG A 26 -3.91 -0.05 8.19
CA ARG A 26 -4.96 -1.04 7.87
C ARG A 26 -6.13 -0.46 7.07
N VAL A 27 -6.31 0.86 7.10
CA VAL A 27 -7.41 1.55 6.39
C VAL A 27 -6.92 2.68 5.48
N SER A 28 -5.78 3.30 5.81
CA SER A 28 -5.26 4.47 5.11
C SER A 28 -4.09 4.07 4.23
N ILE A 29 -4.25 4.25 2.91
CA ILE A 29 -3.13 4.09 1.96
C ILE A 29 -1.98 5.05 2.30
N VAL A 30 -2.28 6.26 2.76
CA VAL A 30 -1.25 7.27 3.13
C VAL A 30 -0.37 6.73 4.25
N ASP A 31 -0.99 6.14 5.27
CA ASP A 31 -0.25 5.59 6.41
C ASP A 31 0.44 4.27 6.05
N LEU A 32 -0.14 3.47 5.15
CA LEU A 32 0.52 2.29 4.61
C LEU A 32 1.78 2.69 3.81
N LEU A 33 1.72 3.71 2.96
CA LEU A 33 2.88 4.20 2.23
C LEU A 33 3.96 4.70 3.18
N ARG A 34 3.60 5.49 4.21
CA ARG A 34 4.55 5.92 5.26
C ARG A 34 5.19 4.75 5.99
N LEU A 35 4.42 3.72 6.30
CA LEU A 35 4.89 2.52 6.98
C LEU A 35 5.95 1.79 6.15
N LEU A 36 5.77 1.77 4.83
CA LEU A 36 6.69 1.18 3.86
C LEU A 36 7.83 2.15 3.47
N ASN A 37 7.90 3.31 4.12
CA ASN A 37 8.86 4.39 3.84
C ASN A 37 8.77 4.95 2.40
N LEU A 38 7.54 5.06 1.88
CA LEU A 38 7.20 5.55 0.55
C LEU A 38 6.59 6.94 0.61
N ASP A 39 6.64 7.67 -0.52
CA ASP A 39 5.99 8.97 -0.63
C ASP A 39 4.45 8.82 -0.53
N PRO A 40 3.80 9.38 0.51
CA PRO A 40 2.36 9.30 0.68
C PRO A 40 1.62 10.43 -0.07
N SER A 41 2.33 11.26 -0.86
CA SER A 41 1.75 12.36 -1.61
C SER A 41 0.64 11.90 -2.55
N LEU A 42 -0.24 12.83 -2.92
CA LEU A 42 -1.28 12.52 -3.90
C LEU A 42 -0.68 12.18 -5.27
N ALA A 43 0.44 12.82 -5.64
CA ALA A 43 1.13 12.55 -6.90
C ALA A 43 1.65 11.11 -6.95
N ALA A 44 2.40 10.67 -5.94
CA ALA A 44 2.91 9.31 -5.84
C ALA A 44 1.79 8.27 -5.86
N ARG A 45 0.68 8.52 -5.15
CA ARG A 45 -0.50 7.63 -5.20
C ARG A 45 -1.13 7.53 -6.57
N LYS A 46 -1.18 8.62 -7.34
CA LYS A 46 -1.74 8.62 -8.69
C LYS A 46 -0.85 7.86 -9.66
N GLU A 47 0.45 8.07 -9.57
CA GLU A 47 1.43 7.34 -10.39
C GLU A 47 1.39 5.85 -10.06
N LEU A 48 1.47 5.49 -8.78
CA LEU A 48 1.38 4.09 -8.36
C LEU A 48 0.05 3.45 -8.76
N ALA A 49 -1.06 4.19 -8.65
CA ALA A 49 -2.35 3.71 -9.13
C ALA A 49 -2.33 3.44 -10.64
N ARG A 50 -1.74 4.34 -11.45
CA ARG A 50 -1.61 4.14 -12.90
C ARG A 50 -0.74 2.95 -13.25
N GLU A 51 0.41 2.81 -12.60
CA GLU A 51 1.34 1.69 -12.80
C GLU A 51 0.70 0.34 -12.47
N LEU A 52 -0.12 0.31 -11.42
CA LEU A 52 -0.88 -0.87 -11.01
C LEU A 52 -2.14 -1.11 -11.85
N GLY A 53 -2.43 -0.27 -12.86
CA GLY A 53 -3.58 -0.43 -13.74
C GLY A 53 -4.92 -0.01 -13.12
N CYS A 54 -4.91 0.96 -12.22
CA CYS A 54 -6.13 1.54 -11.65
C CYS A 54 -6.99 2.14 -12.79
N PRO A 55 -8.32 1.88 -12.79
CA PRO A 55 -9.22 2.46 -13.78
C PRO A 55 -9.14 3.99 -13.81
N GLU A 56 -9.08 4.58 -15.01
CA GLU A 56 -9.00 6.04 -15.19
C GLU A 56 -10.20 6.78 -14.55
N GLU A 57 -11.37 6.13 -14.46
CA GLU A 57 -12.55 6.65 -13.77
C GLU A 57 -12.28 6.99 -12.28
N LEU A 58 -11.29 6.32 -11.66
CA LEU A 58 -10.91 6.55 -10.27
C LEU A 58 -9.83 7.63 -10.13
N ILE A 59 -9.06 7.92 -11.19
CA ILE A 59 -7.90 8.83 -11.18
C ILE A 59 -8.28 10.29 -11.56
N GLY A 60 -9.54 10.55 -11.89
CA GLY A 60 -10.01 11.85 -12.42
C GLY A 60 -10.97 12.65 -11.52
N GLY A 61 -11.30 12.18 -10.31
CA GLY A 61 -12.34 12.79 -9.47
C GLY A 61 -12.07 12.68 -7.97
N ASP A 62 -13.04 12.15 -7.22
CA ASP A 62 -12.89 11.88 -5.80
C ASP A 62 -11.86 10.76 -5.57
N TYR A 63 -10.68 11.14 -5.09
CA TYR A 63 -9.57 10.21 -4.86
C TYR A 63 -9.81 9.22 -3.71
N SER A 64 -10.93 9.29 -2.98
CA SER A 64 -11.23 8.33 -1.90
C SER A 64 -11.44 6.93 -2.45
N ARG A 65 -12.13 6.80 -3.60
CA ARG A 65 -12.29 5.50 -4.28
C ARG A 65 -10.95 4.95 -4.76
N MET A 66 -10.10 5.80 -5.34
CA MET A 66 -8.74 5.45 -5.74
C MET A 66 -7.91 5.00 -4.54
N ASN A 67 -7.98 5.71 -3.41
CA ASN A 67 -7.23 5.37 -2.21
C ASN A 67 -7.62 4.00 -1.64
N ILE A 68 -8.92 3.69 -1.62
CA ILE A 68 -9.42 2.37 -1.17
C ILE A 68 -8.96 1.27 -2.12
N TRP A 69 -9.04 1.51 -3.43
CA TRP A 69 -8.56 0.56 -4.43
C TRP A 69 -7.06 0.32 -4.27
N LEU A 70 -6.28 1.39 -4.21
CA LEU A 70 -4.82 1.35 -4.12
C LEU A 70 -4.36 0.66 -2.84
N HIS A 71 -5.02 0.93 -1.71
CA HIS A 71 -4.76 0.22 -0.44
C HIS A 71 -4.88 -1.29 -0.57
N LYS A 72 -5.98 -1.77 -1.16
CA LYS A 72 -6.23 -3.20 -1.37
C LYS A 72 -5.23 -3.81 -2.35
N THR A 73 -4.93 -3.11 -3.44
CA THR A 73 -4.00 -3.57 -4.47
C THR A 73 -2.57 -3.69 -3.92
N VAL A 74 -2.11 -2.70 -3.16
CA VAL A 74 -0.78 -2.73 -2.51
C VAL A 74 -0.68 -3.91 -1.54
N LEU A 75 -1.68 -4.12 -0.68
CA LEU A 75 -1.70 -5.27 0.23
C LEU A 75 -1.69 -6.61 -0.52
N ALA A 76 -2.48 -6.72 -1.60
CA ALA A 76 -2.51 -7.92 -2.43
C ALA A 76 -1.15 -8.17 -3.12
N ARG A 77 -0.46 -7.12 -3.57
CA ARG A 77 0.86 -7.23 -4.20
C ARG A 77 1.93 -7.70 -3.21
N ILE A 78 1.94 -7.16 -2.00
CA ILE A 78 2.82 -7.61 -0.91
C ILE A 78 2.52 -9.09 -0.57
N ALA A 79 1.24 -9.47 -0.53
CA ALA A 79 0.84 -10.86 -0.32
C ALA A 79 1.28 -11.80 -1.44
N ALA A 80 1.13 -11.39 -2.71
CA ALA A 80 1.60 -12.14 -3.86
C ALA A 80 3.12 -12.33 -3.86
N ASN A 81 3.88 -11.35 -3.37
CA ASN A 81 5.34 -11.42 -3.21
C ASN A 81 5.80 -12.08 -1.90
N GLY A 82 4.90 -12.83 -1.25
CA GLY A 82 5.27 -13.65 -0.12
C GLY A 82 5.49 -12.87 1.18
N GLY A 83 4.86 -11.69 1.31
CA GLY A 83 5.12 -10.78 2.42
C GLY A 83 6.32 -9.86 2.20
N ASN A 84 7.11 -10.07 1.15
CA ASN A 84 8.14 -9.11 0.79
C ASN A 84 7.52 -7.88 0.13
N ILE A 85 7.98 -6.71 0.56
CA ILE A 85 7.64 -5.47 -0.10
C ILE A 85 8.34 -5.51 -1.47
N PRO A 86 7.57 -5.53 -2.58
CA PRO A 86 8.15 -5.50 -3.92
C PRO A 86 9.07 -4.27 -4.04
N ARG A 87 10.23 -4.43 -4.66
CA ARG A 87 11.14 -3.29 -4.90
C ARG A 87 10.49 -2.23 -5.80
N GLU A 88 9.60 -2.65 -6.71
CA GLU A 88 8.72 -1.78 -7.50
C GLU A 88 7.77 -0.91 -6.65
N LEU A 89 7.49 -1.28 -5.40
CA LEU A 89 6.75 -0.40 -4.48
C LEU A 89 7.69 0.53 -3.72
N LEU A 90 8.99 0.28 -3.70
CA LEU A 90 10.03 1.00 -2.94
C LEU A 90 10.82 2.02 -3.77
N ASP A 91 10.56 2.12 -5.08
CA ASP A 91 11.25 3.01 -6.02
C ASP A 91 10.63 4.42 -6.02
#